data_AF-A0A495FMS1-F1
#
_entry.id   AF-A0A495FMS1-F1
#
_cell.length_a   1.000
_cell.length_b   1.000
_cell.length_c   1.000
_cell.angle_alpha   90.00
_cell.angle_beta   90.00
_cell.angle_gamma   90.00
#
_symmetry.space_group_name_H-M   'P 1'
#
loop_
_entity.id
_entity.type
_entity.pdbx_description
1 polymer ?
#
loop_
_entity_poly.entity_id
_entity_poly.type
_entity_poly.pdbx_seq_one_letter_code
_entity_poly.pdbx_strand_id
1 'polypeptide(L)'
;MDTEFAEVIDHDVTTITCVCGNTVSKEGLIQANSQGIPVHIGGNEPVPAGLAAWPEDEDLYTLCPACGRAYHDVVIEETGTAPVAFRVEVTAGPVAEAIRVHWDLST
;
A
#
# COMPACT_ATOMS: atom_id res chain seq x y z
N MET A 1 21.04 10.42 1.33
CA MET A 1 19.89 9.82 2.02
C MET A 1 19.88 8.38 1.56
N ASP A 2 20.18 7.46 2.46
CA ASP A 2 20.13 6.03 2.16
C ASP A 2 18.68 5.63 1.90
N THR A 3 18.43 5.00 0.76
CA THR A 3 17.12 4.43 0.45
C THR A 3 16.87 3.29 1.44
N GLU A 4 15.77 3.35 2.19
CA GLU A 4 15.35 2.24 3.04
C GLU A 4 14.71 1.15 2.18
N PHE A 5 14.95 -0.12 2.53
CA PHE A 5 14.40 -1.27 1.80
C PHE A 5 13.55 -2.11 2.75
N ALA A 6 12.34 -2.45 2.34
CA ALA A 6 11.58 -3.53 2.93
C ALA A 6 12.14 -4.89 2.48
N GLU A 7 11.88 -5.92 3.28
CA GLU A 7 12.20 -7.30 2.91
C GLU A 7 11.07 -7.87 2.06
N VAL A 8 11.41 -8.59 0.98
CA VAL A 8 10.49 -9.30 0.09
C VAL A 8 11.09 -10.66 -0.26
N ILE A 9 10.24 -11.64 -0.50
CA ILE A 9 10.61 -13.00 -0.89
C ILE A 9 10.11 -13.23 -2.32
N ASP A 10 10.95 -13.81 -3.18
CA ASP A 10 10.58 -14.25 -4.52
C ASP A 10 9.87 -13.18 -5.38
N HIS A 11 10.23 -11.90 -5.19
CA HIS A 11 9.67 -10.75 -5.92
C HIS A 11 8.15 -10.56 -5.68
N ASP A 12 7.61 -11.16 -4.62
CA ASP A 12 6.17 -11.19 -4.36
C ASP A 12 5.78 -10.09 -3.36
N VAL A 13 4.99 -9.13 -3.82
CA VAL A 13 4.45 -8.02 -3.00
C VAL A 13 3.65 -8.50 -1.80
N THR A 14 3.06 -9.70 -1.87
CA THR A 14 2.28 -10.30 -0.77
C THR A 14 3.15 -10.83 0.36
N THR A 15 4.47 -10.93 0.15
CA THR A 15 5.44 -11.39 1.16
C THR A 15 6.15 -10.24 1.87
N ILE A 16 5.82 -8.99 1.50
CA ILE A 16 6.55 -7.82 1.97
C ILE A 16 6.50 -7.68 3.50
N THR A 17 7.67 -7.43 4.06
CA THR A 17 7.87 -7.02 5.45
C THR A 17 8.40 -5.60 5.45
N CYS A 18 7.55 -4.66 5.86
CA CYS A 18 7.89 -3.25 5.94
C CYS A 18 9.10 -3.02 6.86
N VAL A 19 9.87 -1.96 6.59
CA VAL A 19 10.97 -1.48 7.45
C VAL A 19 10.59 -1.33 8.93
N CYS A 20 9.32 -1.02 9.25
CA CYS A 20 8.85 -0.94 10.64
C CYS A 20 8.56 -2.30 11.31
N GLY A 21 8.71 -3.40 10.58
CA GLY A 21 8.41 -4.77 11.02
C GLY A 21 6.95 -5.19 10.86
N ASN A 22 6.11 -4.40 10.17
CA ASN A 22 4.75 -4.82 9.82
C ASN A 22 4.76 -5.73 8.58
N THR A 23 3.87 -6.72 8.55
CA THR A 23 3.77 -7.75 7.50
C THR A 23 2.33 -7.89 7.03
N VAL A 24 2.13 -8.52 5.87
CA VAL A 24 0.77 -8.81 5.34
C VAL A 24 -0.03 -9.65 6.32
N SER A 25 0.62 -10.55 7.06
CA SER A 25 -0.01 -11.44 8.05
C SER A 25 -0.30 -10.80 9.41
N LYS A 26 0.17 -9.58 9.68
CA LYS A 26 0.04 -8.92 10.99
C LYS A 26 -1.06 -7.86 11.00
N GLU A 27 -0.81 -6.71 10.38
CA GLU A 27 -1.79 -5.63 10.23
C GLU A 27 -2.26 -5.47 8.78
N GLY A 28 -1.78 -6.34 7.88
CA GLY A 28 -1.96 -6.18 6.45
C GLY A 28 -1.05 -5.11 5.86
N LEU A 29 -0.86 -5.18 4.54
CA LEU A 29 -0.48 -4.04 3.72
C LEU A 29 -1.59 -3.82 2.70
N ILE A 30 -1.80 -2.56 2.35
CA ILE A 30 -2.97 -2.11 1.59
C ILE A 30 -2.49 -1.64 0.23
N GLN A 31 -3.13 -2.08 -0.85
CA GLN A 31 -2.88 -1.50 -2.17
C GLN A 31 -3.35 -0.05 -2.22
N ALA A 32 -2.53 0.83 -2.75
CA ALA A 32 -2.72 2.26 -2.82
C ALA A 32 -2.25 2.82 -4.16
N ASN A 33 -2.70 4.03 -4.50
CA ASN A 33 -2.23 4.76 -5.68
C ASN A 33 -0.93 5.53 -5.38
N SER A 34 -0.41 6.26 -6.38
CA SER A 34 0.79 7.11 -6.27
C SER A 34 0.71 8.26 -5.26
N GLN A 35 -0.47 8.52 -4.67
CA GLN A 35 -0.66 9.47 -3.57
C GLN A 35 -0.69 8.78 -2.20
N GLY A 36 -0.59 7.45 -2.14
CA GLY A 36 -0.73 6.65 -0.93
C GLY A 36 -2.17 6.54 -0.42
N ILE A 37 -3.16 6.76 -1.30
CA ILE A 37 -4.57 6.56 -0.96
C ILE A 37 -4.92 5.10 -1.30
N PRO A 38 -5.41 4.31 -0.32
CA PRO A 38 -5.94 2.97 -0.56
C PRO A 38 -6.88 2.89 -1.76
N VAL A 39 -6.64 1.92 -2.65
CA VAL A 39 -7.49 1.67 -3.82
C VAL A 39 -8.65 0.75 -3.46
N HIS A 40 -9.79 0.93 -4.12
CA HIS A 40 -10.94 0.06 -3.98
C HIS A 40 -10.82 -1.16 -4.88
N ILE A 41 -10.83 -2.37 -4.27
CA ILE A 41 -10.74 -3.67 -4.95
C ILE A 41 -12.14 -4.27 -5.15
N GLY A 42 -13.07 -3.51 -5.74
CA GLY A 42 -14.47 -3.94 -5.97
C GLY A 42 -14.81 -4.22 -7.44
N GLY A 43 -13.83 -4.15 -8.35
CA GLY A 43 -14.05 -4.32 -9.79
C GLY A 43 -14.96 -3.24 -10.37
N ASN A 44 -16.21 -3.58 -10.69
CA ASN A 44 -17.20 -2.66 -11.29
C ASN A 44 -18.08 -1.94 -10.26
N GLU A 45 -17.86 -2.17 -8.96
CA GLU A 45 -18.61 -1.47 -7.91
C GLU A 45 -18.22 0.02 -7.83
N PRO A 46 -19.14 0.91 -7.45
CA PRO A 46 -18.82 2.31 -7.25
C PRO A 46 -17.75 2.47 -6.18
N VAL A 47 -16.69 3.23 -6.49
CA VAL A 47 -15.60 3.52 -5.55
C VAL A 47 -16.17 4.23 -4.31
N PRO A 48 -16.02 3.65 -3.11
CA PRO A 48 -16.47 4.26 -1.87
C PRO A 48 -15.79 5.60 -1.62
N ALA A 49 -16.51 6.54 -1.00
CA ALA A 49 -15.94 7.84 -0.65
C ALA A 49 -14.72 7.67 0.27
N GLY A 50 -13.60 8.32 -0.10
CA GLY A 50 -12.33 8.23 0.62
C GLY A 50 -11.34 7.24 0.00
N LEU A 51 -11.79 6.24 -0.75
CA LEU A 51 -10.91 5.35 -1.51
C LEU A 51 -10.60 5.91 -2.89
N ALA A 52 -9.46 5.50 -3.43
CA ALA A 52 -9.09 5.75 -4.81
C ALA A 52 -9.68 4.68 -5.75
N ALA A 53 -9.95 5.08 -7.00
CA ALA A 53 -10.23 4.13 -8.06
C ALA A 53 -8.98 3.28 -8.37
N TRP A 54 -9.20 2.08 -8.91
CA TRP A 54 -8.10 1.29 -9.46
C TRP A 54 -7.47 2.04 -10.65
N PRO A 55 -6.14 2.27 -10.66
CA PRO A 55 -5.47 2.99 -11.73
C PRO A 55 -5.48 2.18 -13.04
N GLU A 56 -5.80 2.82 -14.17
CA GLU A 56 -5.87 2.15 -15.48
C GLU A 56 -4.50 1.65 -15.97
N ASP A 57 -3.42 2.29 -15.54
CA ASP A 57 -2.04 1.97 -15.84
C ASP A 57 -1.40 1.01 -14.82
N GLU A 58 -2.18 0.51 -13.85
CA GLU A 58 -1.72 -0.38 -12.79
C GLU A 58 -0.55 0.18 -11.97
N ASP A 59 -0.40 1.52 -11.92
CA ASP A 59 0.57 2.23 -11.06
C ASP A 59 0.16 2.11 -9.58
N LEU A 60 0.46 0.94 -9.01
CA LEU A 60 0.08 0.52 -7.68
C LEU A 60 1.25 0.53 -6.72
N TYR A 61 0.89 0.79 -5.48
CA TYR A 61 1.82 0.85 -4.36
C TYR A 61 1.28 0.02 -3.22
N THR A 62 2.17 -0.71 -2.57
CA THR A 62 1.89 -1.39 -1.32
C THR A 62 2.14 -0.43 -0.16
N LEU A 63 1.07 0.04 0.49
CA LEU A 63 1.10 0.94 1.63
C LEU A 63 1.14 0.15 2.95
N CYS A 64 2.06 0.51 3.82
CA CYS A 64 2.06 0.05 5.20
C CYS A 64 1.19 0.98 6.08
N PRO A 65 0.02 0.53 6.59
CA PRO A 65 -0.86 1.37 7.40
C PRO A 65 -0.26 1.71 8.78
N ALA A 66 0.75 0.95 9.23
CA ALA A 66 1.38 1.15 10.54
C ALA A 66 2.33 2.35 10.59
N CYS A 67 3.02 2.64 9.49
CA CYS A 67 4.06 3.68 9.45
C CYS A 67 3.96 4.63 8.25
N GLY A 68 3.08 4.34 7.29
CA GLY A 68 2.80 5.16 6.12
C GLY A 68 3.81 5.04 4.98
N ARG A 69 4.79 4.13 5.05
CA ARG A 69 5.69 3.88 3.91
C ARG A 69 4.94 3.16 2.80
N ALA A 70 5.17 3.60 1.57
CA ALA A 70 4.66 2.98 0.35
C ALA A 70 5.82 2.45 -0.50
N TYR A 71 5.59 1.30 -1.13
CA TYR A 71 6.54 0.62 -2.01
C TYR A 71 5.88 0.43 -3.36
N HIS A 72 6.58 0.68 -4.45
CA HIS A 72 6.01 0.58 -5.80
C HIS A 72 5.98 -0.87 -6.25
N ASP A 73 4.79 -1.38 -6.60
CA ASP A 73 4.58 -2.81 -6.83
C ASP A 73 5.42 -3.30 -8.03
N VAL A 74 5.41 -2.56 -9.14
CA VAL A 74 6.21 -2.89 -10.34
C VAL A 74 7.70 -2.96 -10.02
N VAL A 75 8.21 -2.09 -9.14
CA VAL A 75 9.65 -2.15 -8.76
C VAL A 75 9.96 -3.43 -7.99
N ILE A 76 9.06 -3.87 -7.11
CA ILE A 76 9.23 -5.12 -6.35
C ILE A 76 9.23 -6.32 -7.29
N GLU A 77 8.25 -6.38 -8.18
CA GLU A 77 8.08 -7.50 -9.11
C GLU A 77 9.27 -7.59 -10.09
N GLU A 78 9.69 -6.46 -10.66
CA GLU A 78 10.78 -6.42 -11.64
C GLU A 78 12.15 -6.67 -11.01
N THR A 79 12.42 -6.12 -9.82
CA THR A 79 13.78 -6.09 -9.25
C THR A 79 13.99 -7.06 -8.09
N GLY A 80 12.91 -7.54 -7.47
CA GLY A 80 12.98 -8.32 -6.24
C GLY A 80 13.39 -7.49 -5.02
N THR A 81 13.32 -6.15 -5.13
CA THR A 81 13.66 -5.23 -4.05
C THR A 81 12.50 -4.28 -3.78
N ALA A 82 12.30 -3.93 -2.51
CA ALA A 82 11.23 -3.03 -2.09
C ALA A 82 11.79 -1.71 -1.52
N PRO A 83 12.35 -0.82 -2.36
CA PRO A 83 12.76 0.49 -1.90
C PRO A 83 11.54 1.31 -1.47
N VAL A 84 11.68 2.09 -0.40
CA VAL A 84 10.64 3.05 -0.01
C VAL A 84 10.49 4.09 -1.12
N ALA A 85 9.32 4.13 -1.75
CA ALA A 85 9.00 5.10 -2.80
C ALA A 85 8.66 6.46 -2.17
N PHE A 86 7.77 6.46 -1.17
CA PHE A 86 7.39 7.63 -0.41
C PHE A 86 6.78 7.26 0.95
N ARG A 87 6.45 8.28 1.75
CA ARG A 87 5.78 8.13 3.04
C ARG A 87 4.61 9.10 3.18
N VAL A 88 3.48 8.62 3.68
CA VAL A 88 2.27 9.40 3.96
C VAL A 88 1.94 9.42 5.45
N GLU A 89 1.14 10.38 5.87
CA GLU A 89 0.58 10.44 7.23
C GLU A 89 -0.63 9.50 7.32
N VAL A 90 -0.57 8.52 8.21
CA VAL A 90 -1.57 7.44 8.36
C VAL A 90 -2.41 7.58 9.63
N THR A 91 -2.08 8.52 10.52
CA THR A 91 -2.80 8.73 11.78
C THR A 91 -3.85 9.83 11.68
N ALA A 92 -3.78 10.70 10.67
CA ALA A 92 -4.74 11.77 10.44
C ALA A 92 -4.87 12.13 8.96
N GLY A 93 -5.98 12.76 8.60
CA GLY A 93 -6.23 13.27 7.26
C GLY A 93 -6.77 12.22 6.29
N PRO A 94 -6.75 12.51 4.97
CA PRO A 94 -7.45 11.72 3.96
C PRO A 94 -7.00 10.26 3.89
N VAL A 95 -5.70 9.99 4.05
CA VAL A 95 -5.16 8.62 4.02
C VAL A 95 -5.63 7.82 5.22
N ALA A 96 -5.65 8.41 6.42
CA ALA A 96 -6.15 7.74 7.62
C ALA A 96 -7.63 7.36 7.48
N GLU A 97 -8.46 8.26 6.93
CA GLU A 97 -9.87 7.96 6.65
C GLU A 97 -10.01 6.86 5.59
N ALA A 98 -9.22 6.90 4.52
CA ALA A 98 -9.22 5.88 3.48
C ALA A 98 -8.83 4.48 4.01
N ILE A 99 -7.83 4.40 4.91
CA ILE A 99 -7.44 3.15 5.57
C ILE A 99 -8.60 2.59 6.40
N ARG A 100 -9.35 3.45 7.11
CA ARG A 100 -10.53 3.01 7.88
C ARG A 100 -11.61 2.45 6.96
N VAL A 101 -11.95 3.16 5.89
CA VAL A 101 -12.94 2.71 4.90
C VAL A 101 -12.52 1.39 4.27
N HIS A 102 -11.24 1.21 3.93
CA HIS A 102 -10.73 -0.06 3.39
C HIS A 102 -10.98 -1.24 4.33
N TRP A 103 -10.74 -1.05 5.63
CA TRP A 103 -10.96 -2.11 6.63
C TRP A 103 -12.43 -2.37 6.91
N ASP A 104 -13.27 -1.33 6.96
CA ASP A 104 -14.72 -1.48 7.16
C ASP A 104 -15.39 -2.27 6.01
N LEU A 105 -14.81 -2.27 4.80
CA LEU A 105 -15.27 -3.08 3.67
C LEU A 105 -14.78 -4.53 3.71
N SER A 106 -13.74 -4.81 4.50
CA SER A 106 -13.14 -6.15 4.63
C SER A 106 -13.79 -7.01 5.72
N THR A 107 -14.71 -6.42 6.49
CA THR A 107 -15.52 -7.06 7.56
C THR A 107 -16.93 -7.43 7.09
#